data_AF-A0A7Y2DA42-F1
#
_entry.id   AF-A0A7Y2DA42-F1
#
_cell.length_a   1.000
_cell.length_b   1.000
_cell.length_c   1.000
_cell.angle_alpha   90.00
_cell.angle_beta   90.00
_cell.angle_gamma   90.00
#
_symmetry.space_group_name_H-M   'P 1'
#
loop_
_entity.id
_entity.type
_entity.pdbx_description
1 polymer ?
#
loop_
_entity_poly.entity_id
_entity_poly.type
_entity_poly.pdbx_seq_one_letter_code
_entity_poly.pdbx_strand_id
1 'polypeptide(L)'
;MTDPPQPFRPQPFRAAALAPNWLQVLAVDAGVGAAIVVVGVLVWVAWIAWVGFLIVVLGVLYIAAVGRRFLQWRWLRRQARDQGAL
;
A
#
# COMPACT_ATOMS: atom_id res chain seq x y z
N MET A 1 30.32 -24.34 12.90
CA MET A 1 28.88 -24.62 12.79
C MET A 1 28.36 -23.72 11.69
N THR A 2 28.24 -24.25 10.46
CA THR A 2 27.74 -23.50 9.30
C THR A 2 26.24 -23.72 9.24
N ASP A 3 25.45 -22.66 9.38
CA ASP A 3 24.02 -22.73 9.09
C ASP A 3 23.84 -23.28 7.66
N PRO A 4 22.95 -24.26 7.44
CA PRO A 4 22.62 -24.68 6.09
C PRO A 4 22.12 -23.46 5.30
N PRO A 5 22.41 -23.37 3.99
CA PRO A 5 21.93 -22.27 3.17
C PRO A 5 20.40 -22.21 3.30
N GLN A 6 19.92 -21.13 3.90
CA GLN A 6 18.49 -20.90 4.06
C GLN A 6 17.84 -20.90 2.67
N PRO A 7 16.73 -21.62 2.46
CA PRO A 7 16.05 -21.60 1.17
C PRO A 7 15.69 -20.16 0.81
N PHE A 8 15.99 -19.75 -0.43
CA PHE A 8 15.68 -18.41 -0.92
C PHE A 8 14.17 -18.17 -0.82
N ARG A 9 13.75 -17.41 0.19
CA ARG A 9 12.37 -16.89 0.28
C ARG A 9 12.36 -15.52 -0.37
N PRO A 10 11.76 -15.34 -1.56
CA PRO A 10 11.57 -14.00 -2.09
C PRO A 10 10.83 -13.19 -1.03
N GLN A 11 11.37 -12.02 -0.66
CA GLN A 11 10.72 -11.22 0.37
C GLN A 11 9.25 -10.97 -0.04
N PRO A 12 8.29 -11.07 0.90
CA PRO A 12 6.86 -11.05 0.59
C PRO A 12 6.44 -9.79 -0.19
N PHE A 13 7.16 -8.68 -0.01
CA PHE A 13 6.95 -7.45 -0.76
C PHE A 13 7.23 -7.59 -2.28
N ARG A 14 8.25 -8.39 -2.67
CA ARG A 14 8.59 -8.63 -4.09
C ARG A 14 7.58 -9.58 -4.73
N ALA A 15 7.16 -10.59 -3.99
CA ALA A 15 6.14 -11.54 -4.45
C ALA A 15 4.79 -10.84 -4.72
N ALA A 16 4.35 -9.97 -3.80
CA ALA A 16 3.10 -9.21 -3.98
C ALA A 16 3.16 -8.22 -5.16
N ALA A 17 4.31 -7.54 -5.36
CA ALA A 17 4.49 -6.62 -6.47
C ALA A 17 4.44 -7.33 -7.83
N LEU A 18 4.85 -8.60 -7.92
CA LEU A 18 4.88 -9.39 -9.16
C LEU A 18 3.59 -10.22 -9.38
N ALA A 19 2.71 -10.33 -8.37
CA ALA A 19 1.45 -11.05 -8.48
C ALA A 19 0.50 -10.43 -9.54
N PRO A 20 -0.27 -11.21 -10.31
CA PRO A 20 -1.14 -10.69 -11.35
C PRO A 20 -2.21 -9.71 -10.82
N ASN A 21 -2.61 -9.85 -9.55
CA ASN A 21 -3.62 -9.03 -8.87
C ASN A 21 -3.07 -7.82 -8.11
N TRP A 22 -1.81 -7.42 -8.31
CA TRP A 22 -1.18 -6.30 -7.60
C TRP A 22 -1.99 -4.98 -7.65
N LEU A 23 -2.67 -4.70 -8.77
CA LEU A 23 -3.55 -3.53 -8.91
C LEU A 23 -4.80 -3.64 -8.04
N GLN A 24 -5.38 -4.82 -7.91
CA GLN A 24 -6.55 -5.04 -7.04
C GLN A 24 -6.17 -4.81 -5.58
N VAL A 25 -5.01 -5.30 -5.14
CA VAL A 25 -4.53 -5.07 -3.77
C VAL A 25 -4.37 -3.57 -3.49
N LEU A 26 -3.76 -2.82 -4.41
CA LEU A 26 -3.60 -1.37 -4.27
C LEU A 26 -4.94 -0.62 -4.34
N ALA A 27 -5.89 -1.08 -5.14
CA ALA A 27 -7.23 -0.50 -5.22
C ALA A 27 -8.01 -0.71 -3.91
N VAL A 28 -7.89 -1.89 -3.30
CA VAL A 28 -8.48 -2.18 -1.98
C VAL A 28 -7.82 -1.32 -0.91
N ASP A 29 -6.48 -1.23 -0.88
CA ASP A 29 -5.75 -0.37 0.06
C ASP A 29 -6.21 1.10 -0.08
N ALA A 30 -6.29 1.63 -1.31
CA ALA A 30 -6.78 2.97 -1.57
C ALA A 30 -8.23 3.17 -1.10
N GLY A 31 -9.08 2.16 -1.29
CA GLY A 31 -10.47 2.15 -0.81
C GLY A 31 -10.57 2.22 0.71
N VAL A 32 -9.73 1.48 1.44
CA VAL A 32 -9.64 1.55 2.91
C VAL A 32 -9.24 2.96 3.35
N GLY A 33 -8.23 3.55 2.71
CA GLY A 33 -7.82 4.93 2.97
C GLY A 33 -8.96 5.94 2.75
N ALA A 34 -9.69 5.80 1.64
CA ALA A 34 -10.84 6.65 1.34
C ALA A 34 -11.96 6.49 2.37
N ALA A 35 -12.26 5.27 2.81
CA ALA A 35 -13.24 5.01 3.86
C ALA A 35 -12.85 5.69 5.18
N ILE A 36 -11.57 5.65 5.57
CA ILE A 36 -11.06 6.34 6.76
C ILE A 36 -11.26 7.85 6.63
N VAL A 37 -10.96 8.44 5.47
CA VAL A 37 -11.21 9.87 5.23
C VAL A 37 -12.69 10.21 5.39
N VAL A 38 -13.59 9.43 4.79
CA VAL A 38 -15.04 9.65 4.90
C VAL A 38 -15.50 9.59 6.35
N VAL A 39 -15.08 8.56 7.10
CA VAL A 39 -15.41 8.45 8.54
C VAL A 39 -14.85 9.64 9.31
N GLY A 40 -13.61 10.06 9.03
CA GLY A 40 -13.01 11.25 9.64
C GLY A 40 -13.81 12.52 9.39
N VAL A 41 -14.29 12.74 8.16
CA VAL A 41 -15.14 13.88 7.80
C VAL A 41 -16.47 13.81 8.55
N LEU A 42 -17.10 12.65 8.63
CA LEU A 42 -18.34 12.47 9.40
C LEU A 42 -18.14 12.78 10.88
N VAL A 43 -17.06 12.29 11.49
CA VAL A 43 -16.71 12.60 12.90
C VAL A 43 -16.42 14.08 13.09
N TRP A 44 -15.74 14.73 12.13
CA TRP A 44 -15.41 16.15 12.17
C TRP A 44 -16.70 16.99 12.20
N VAL A 45 -17.63 16.71 11.29
CA VAL A 45 -18.85 17.50 11.13
C VAL A 45 -19.90 17.18 12.21
N ALA A 46 -20.06 15.91 12.58
CA ALA A 46 -21.18 15.47 13.40
C ALA A 46 -20.90 15.46 14.91
N TRP A 47 -19.63 15.42 15.35
CA TRP A 47 -19.33 15.14 16.76
C TRP A 47 -18.20 15.95 17.37
N ILE A 48 -16.94 15.63 17.06
CA ILE A 48 -15.77 16.24 17.70
C ILE A 48 -14.78 16.64 16.61
N ALA A 49 -14.71 17.95 16.35
CA ALA A 49 -13.99 18.49 15.21
C ALA A 49 -12.50 18.11 15.16
N TRP A 50 -11.81 18.21 16.30
CA TRP A 50 -10.39 17.87 16.40
C TRP A 50 -10.10 16.38 16.14
N VAL A 51 -10.97 15.49 16.63
CA VAL A 51 -10.82 14.04 16.43
C VAL A 51 -11.06 13.70 14.96
N GLY A 52 -12.10 14.26 14.37
CA GLY A 52 -12.39 14.07 12.94
C GLY A 52 -11.26 14.58 12.06
N PHE A 53 -10.73 15.77 12.35
CA PHE A 53 -9.57 16.32 11.63
C PHE A 53 -8.36 15.38 11.68
N LEU A 54 -8.00 14.83 12.86
CA LEU A 54 -6.90 13.87 12.98
C LEU A 54 -7.14 12.61 12.14
N ILE A 55 -8.37 12.07 12.14
CA ILE A 55 -8.73 10.89 11.35
C ILE A 55 -8.62 11.19 9.84
N VAL A 56 -9.09 12.36 9.40
CA VAL A 56 -8.97 12.80 8.00
C VAL A 56 -7.50 12.88 7.59
N VAL A 57 -6.66 13.54 8.40
CA VAL A 57 -5.22 13.64 8.14
C VAL A 57 -4.58 12.27 8.01
N LEU A 58 -4.89 11.33 8.92
CA LEU A 58 -4.38 9.96 8.86
C LEU A 58 -4.83 9.23 7.59
N GLY A 59 -6.10 9.36 7.20
CA GLY A 59 -6.62 8.77 5.97
C GLY A 59 -5.92 9.32 4.72
N VAL A 60 -5.70 10.63 4.64
CA VAL A 60 -4.98 11.27 3.53
C VAL A 60 -3.52 10.79 3.47
N LEU A 61 -2.83 10.75 4.62
CA LEU A 61 -1.46 10.24 4.70
C LEU A 61 -1.37 8.77 4.27
N TYR A 62 -2.35 7.96 4.66
CA TYR A 62 -2.43 6.56 4.24
C TYR A 62 -2.59 6.43 2.72
N ILE A 63 -3.52 7.18 2.11
CA ILE A 63 -3.69 7.20 0.64
C ILE A 63 -2.40 7.62 -0.06
N ALA A 64 -1.70 8.65 0.45
CA ALA A 64 -0.42 9.07 -0.10
C ALA A 64 0.65 7.97 -0.02
N ALA A 65 0.69 7.20 1.08
CA ALA A 65 1.57 6.05 1.23
C ALA A 65 1.25 4.93 0.22
N VAL A 66 -0.04 4.65 -0.02
CA VAL A 66 -0.49 3.71 -1.07
C VAL A 66 -0.04 4.19 -2.46
N GLY A 67 -0.16 5.49 -2.75
CA GLY A 67 0.34 6.08 -4.00
C GLY A 67 1.84 5.92 -4.18
N ARG A 68 2.63 6.12 -3.12
CA ARG A 68 4.08 5.82 -3.14
C ARG A 68 4.36 4.34 -3.41
N ARG A 69 3.60 3.45 -2.77
CA ARG A 69 3.72 1.99 -2.98
C ARG A 69 3.41 1.60 -4.43
N PHE A 70 2.39 2.22 -5.03
CA PHE A 70 2.07 2.05 -6.45
C PHE A 70 3.26 2.41 -7.37
N LEU A 71 3.89 3.57 -7.14
CA LEU A 71 5.06 4.00 -7.91
C LEU A 71 6.24 3.02 -7.77
N GLN A 72 6.51 2.56 -6.55
CA GLN A 72 7.56 1.58 -6.28
C GLN A 72 7.31 0.26 -7.02
N TRP A 73 6.09 -0.27 -6.97
CA TRP A 73 5.74 -1.54 -7.61
C TRP A 73 5.76 -1.42 -9.13
N ARG A 74 5.30 -0.28 -9.67
CA ARG A 74 5.39 0.00 -11.10
C ARG A 74 6.83 0.04 -11.57
N TRP A 75 7.74 0.60 -10.78
CA TRP A 75 9.17 0.66 -11.11
C TRP A 75 9.82 -0.73 -11.08
N LEU A 76 9.56 -1.53 -10.03
CA LEU A 76 10.04 -2.92 -9.93
C LEU A 76 9.57 -3.79 -11.11
N ARG A 77 8.32 -3.62 -11.54
CA ARG A 77 7.78 -4.33 -12.72
C ARG A 77 8.45 -3.93 -14.03
N ARG A 78 8.77 -2.65 -14.20
CA ARG A 78 9.51 -2.18 -15.38
C ARG A 78 10.88 -2.83 -15.45
N GLN A 79 11.61 -2.84 -14.33
CA GLN A 79 12.91 -3.51 -14.24
C GLN A 79 12.83 -5.01 -14.50
N ALA A 80 11.81 -5.69 -13.96
CA ALA A 80 11.63 -7.11 -14.19
C ALA A 80 11.38 -7.44 -15.67
N ARG A 81 10.63 -6.59 -16.40
CA ARG A 81 10.47 -6.71 -17.86
C ARG A 81 11.78 -6.47 -18.61
N ASP A 82 12.52 -5.42 -18.24
CA ASP A 82 13.79 -5.08 -18.90
C ASP A 82 14.84 -6.20 -18.74
N GLN A 83 14.73 -7.01 -17.68
CA GLN A 83 15.59 -8.17 -17.40
C GLN A 83 15.06 -9.49 -17.99
N GLY A 84 13.93 -9.49 -18.70
CA GLY A 84 13.34 -10.70 -19.30
C GLY A 84 12.72 -11.69 -18.29
N ALA A 85 12.41 -11.23 -17.07
CA ALA A 85 11.82 -12.06 -16.01
C ALA A 85 10.29 -12.08 -16.04
N LEU A 86 9.67 -11.26 -16.89
CA LEU A 86 8.23 -11.14 -17.17
C LEU A 86 8.02 -10.92 -18.66
#